data_AF-A0A959J1W8-F1
#
_entry.id   AF-A0A959J1W8-F1
#
_cell.length_a   1.000
_cell.length_b   1.000
_cell.length_c   1.000
_cell.angle_alpha   90.00
_cell.angle_beta   90.00
_cell.angle_gamma   90.00
#
_symmetry.space_group_name_H-M   'P 1'
#
loop_
_entity.id
_entity.type
_entity.pdbx_description
1 polymer ?
#
loop_
_entity_poly.entity_id
_entity_poly.type
_entity_poly.pdbx_seq_one_letter_code
_entity_poly.pdbx_strand_id
1 'polypeptide(L)'
;MKKRFLTLAFFAFAITFVSAQEIEVPQTQMSLINKVTADWCPYCGTWGWDFFHDLNTDNSAKAVVFAIHYSGGLQNQTASALTTNYGAVSQPRFILNGVDQNVLSNTTAAARESIQEKVNLEASMSPLAQTGLNATYRDDNMLYCNTRTTFFDAADGAYYMGIYLVEKQVIHQQASLGNNAQHLNVLRLSFTGNTFGTLLANGSIAAGTSFDYQFSIPKDSYTPSNLEIVSIIWKKEGETYKFVNANKDSDVEYEVVNGIQLPGIDESAFIISPNMIKDHANISFEMPEFTPSAQLSITDLQGKTVSVLHDGSLQQGTNGFEFYRSGHFPAGLYVVRLKIGNQVISRKIILE
;
A
#
# COMPACT_ATOMS: atom_id res chain seq x y z
N MET A 1 -12.08 31.01 63.55
CA MET A 1 -12.30 30.69 62.12
C MET A 1 -11.05 30.00 61.58
N LYS A 2 -11.11 28.72 61.17
CA LYS A 2 -9.95 27.99 60.61
C LYS A 2 -9.89 28.24 59.09
N LYS A 3 -8.89 28.99 58.61
CA LYS A 3 -8.62 29.11 57.17
C LYS A 3 -7.88 27.85 56.70
N ARG A 4 -8.49 27.09 55.78
CA ARG A 4 -7.80 26.00 55.06
C ARG A 4 -7.19 26.57 53.78
N PHE A 5 -5.88 26.46 53.63
CA PHE A 5 -5.23 26.68 52.33
C PHE A 5 -5.43 25.43 51.47
N LEU A 6 -5.88 25.61 50.23
CA LEU A 6 -6.02 24.55 49.25
C LEU A 6 -4.82 24.64 48.29
N THR A 7 -3.86 23.73 48.43
CA THR A 7 -2.69 23.69 47.55
C THR A 7 -3.09 23.09 46.20
N LEU A 8 -3.13 23.91 45.16
CA LEU A 8 -3.46 23.46 43.81
C LEU A 8 -2.24 22.78 43.18
N ALA A 9 -2.28 21.46 43.01
CA ALA A 9 -1.21 20.71 42.35
C ALA A 9 -1.27 20.90 40.83
N PHE A 10 -0.25 21.54 40.26
CA PHE A 10 -0.15 21.80 38.83
C PHE A 10 0.44 20.57 38.13
N PHE A 11 -0.40 19.69 37.59
CA PHE A 11 0.04 18.55 36.77
C PHE A 11 0.56 19.06 35.42
N ALA A 12 1.88 19.11 35.26
CA ALA A 12 2.50 19.36 33.97
C ALA A 12 2.34 18.13 33.08
N PHE A 13 1.44 18.21 32.08
CA PHE A 13 1.21 17.14 31.13
C PHE A 13 2.35 17.15 30.09
N ALA A 14 3.34 16.27 30.27
CA ALA A 14 4.41 16.09 29.32
C ALA A 14 3.86 15.40 28.06
N ILE A 15 3.65 16.17 26.99
CA ILE A 15 3.24 15.64 25.69
C ILE A 15 4.46 14.95 25.07
N THR A 16 4.49 13.63 25.09
CA THR A 16 5.48 12.85 24.34
C THR A 16 5.13 12.90 22.86
N PHE A 17 5.92 13.66 22.09
CA PHE A 17 5.86 13.63 20.64
C PHE A 17 6.31 12.25 20.15
N VAL A 18 5.35 11.42 19.75
CA VAL A 18 5.62 10.25 18.92
C VAL A 18 6.14 10.78 17.59
N SER A 19 7.41 10.52 17.29
CA SER A 19 7.99 10.86 15.99
C SER A 19 7.37 9.94 14.95
N ALA A 20 6.39 10.44 14.21
CA ALA A 20 5.93 9.79 13.00
C ALA A 20 7.13 9.68 12.04
N GLN A 21 7.33 8.50 11.46
CA GLN A 21 8.35 8.30 10.44
C GLN A 21 8.03 9.23 9.25
N GLU A 22 8.98 10.07 8.86
CA GLU A 22 8.78 11.01 7.76
C GLU A 22 8.62 10.23 6.45
N ILE A 23 7.47 10.41 5.80
CA ILE A 23 7.18 9.79 4.51
C ILE A 23 7.94 10.56 3.44
N GLU A 24 8.88 9.90 2.78
CA GLU A 24 9.59 10.46 1.63
C GLU A 24 8.60 10.76 0.50
N VAL A 25 8.62 11.99 -0.01
CA VAL A 25 7.84 12.39 -1.18
C VAL A 25 8.79 12.48 -2.37
N PRO A 26 8.73 11.54 -3.35
CA PRO A 26 9.63 11.58 -4.48
C PRO A 26 9.36 12.81 -5.34
N GLN A 27 10.41 13.43 -5.88
CA GLN A 27 10.28 14.56 -6.81
C GLN A 27 10.18 14.08 -8.27
N THR A 28 9.31 13.12 -8.52
CA THR A 28 9.09 12.50 -9.85
C THR A 28 7.71 12.85 -10.41
N GLN A 29 7.66 13.15 -11.71
CA GLN A 29 6.44 13.14 -12.50
C GLN A 29 6.24 11.73 -13.05
N MET A 30 5.09 11.10 -12.77
CA MET A 30 4.77 9.75 -13.24
C MET A 30 3.43 9.76 -13.96
N SER A 31 3.34 9.07 -15.09
CA SER A 31 2.10 9.00 -15.89
C SER A 31 1.09 8.00 -15.31
N LEU A 32 -0.15 8.09 -15.78
CA LEU A 32 -1.24 7.15 -15.48
C LEU A 32 -1.77 6.55 -16.79
N ILE A 33 -1.64 5.22 -16.93
CA ILE A 33 -2.21 4.44 -18.03
C ILE A 33 -3.36 3.59 -17.52
N ASN A 34 -4.54 3.74 -18.12
CA ASN A 34 -5.69 2.89 -17.81
C ASN A 34 -6.24 2.17 -19.03
N LYS A 35 -6.57 0.88 -18.86
CA LYS A 35 -7.40 0.12 -19.80
C LYS A 35 -8.83 0.09 -19.27
N VAL A 36 -9.75 0.82 -19.91
CA VAL A 36 -11.20 0.61 -19.72
C VAL A 36 -11.59 -0.70 -20.40
N THR A 37 -12.15 -1.65 -19.64
CA THR A 37 -12.33 -3.04 -20.06
C THR A 37 -13.60 -3.68 -19.47
N ALA A 38 -13.93 -4.87 -19.96
CA ALA A 38 -14.92 -5.76 -19.36
C ALA A 38 -14.50 -7.23 -19.59
N ASP A 39 -14.88 -8.12 -18.67
CA ASP A 39 -14.60 -9.56 -18.77
C ASP A 39 -15.34 -10.23 -19.95
N TRP A 40 -16.58 -9.84 -20.22
CA TRP A 40 -17.39 -10.35 -21.32
C TRP A 40 -16.95 -9.86 -22.72
N CYS A 41 -16.05 -8.88 -22.81
CA CYS A 41 -15.66 -8.21 -24.05
C CYS A 41 -14.62 -9.01 -24.88
N PRO A 42 -14.95 -9.51 -26.09
CA PRO A 42 -14.01 -10.33 -26.89
C PRO A 42 -12.78 -9.56 -27.40
N TYR A 43 -12.94 -8.27 -27.71
CA TYR A 43 -11.82 -7.41 -28.13
C TYR A 43 -10.87 -7.09 -26.97
N CYS A 44 -11.37 -7.12 -25.73
CA CYS A 44 -10.60 -6.88 -24.51
C CYS A 44 -9.75 -8.08 -24.10
N GLY A 45 -10.15 -9.29 -24.51
CA GLY A 45 -9.42 -10.57 -24.36
C GLY A 45 -8.73 -11.07 -25.64
N THR A 46 -8.62 -10.22 -26.67
CA THR A 46 -7.78 -10.47 -27.85
C THR A 46 -6.74 -9.37 -27.96
N TRP A 47 -6.74 -8.54 -29.00
CA TRP A 47 -5.72 -7.49 -29.20
C TRP A 47 -5.59 -6.52 -28.02
N GLY A 48 -6.69 -6.21 -27.33
CA GLY A 48 -6.70 -5.33 -26.16
C GLY A 48 -6.15 -6.00 -24.89
N TRP A 49 -5.93 -7.31 -24.90
CA TRP A 49 -5.24 -8.04 -23.84
C TRP A 49 -3.74 -7.85 -23.97
N ASP A 50 -3.19 -8.26 -25.12
CA ASP A 50 -1.76 -8.23 -25.40
C ASP A 50 -1.21 -6.79 -25.35
N PHE A 51 -1.92 -5.85 -25.97
CA PHE A 51 -1.53 -4.42 -25.94
C PHE A 51 -1.50 -3.83 -24.52
N PHE A 52 -2.32 -4.33 -23.59
CA PHE A 52 -2.25 -3.90 -22.19
C PHE A 52 -1.05 -4.50 -21.44
N HIS A 53 -0.71 -5.76 -21.73
CA HIS A 53 0.47 -6.41 -21.16
C HIS A 53 1.76 -5.74 -21.66
N ASP A 54 1.80 -5.39 -22.94
CA ASP A 54 2.85 -4.58 -23.55
C ASP A 54 2.99 -3.22 -22.85
N LEU A 55 1.89 -2.45 -22.72
CA LEU A 55 1.93 -1.15 -22.04
C LEU A 55 2.39 -1.24 -20.59
N ASN A 56 1.97 -2.26 -19.83
CA ASN A 56 2.45 -2.49 -18.48
C ASN A 56 3.96 -2.82 -18.45
N THR A 57 4.41 -3.72 -19.32
CA THR A 57 5.82 -4.12 -19.42
C THR A 57 6.73 -2.93 -19.73
N ASP A 58 6.34 -2.11 -20.70
CA ASP A 58 7.14 -1.00 -21.23
C ASP A 58 7.19 0.23 -20.32
N ASN A 59 6.15 0.45 -19.51
CA ASN A 59 5.93 1.74 -18.83
C ASN A 59 5.87 1.62 -17.31
N SER A 60 5.78 0.44 -16.71
CA SER A 60 5.59 0.26 -15.26
C SER A 60 6.65 0.91 -14.36
N ALA A 61 7.84 1.25 -14.88
CA ALA A 61 8.87 2.01 -14.16
C ALA A 61 8.65 3.55 -14.15
N LYS A 62 7.77 4.06 -15.03
CA LYS A 62 7.49 5.50 -15.24
C LYS A 62 5.99 5.82 -15.36
N ALA A 63 5.15 4.84 -15.11
CA ALA A 63 3.71 4.96 -15.10
C ALA A 63 3.08 4.03 -14.06
N VAL A 64 2.00 4.52 -13.46
CA VAL A 64 0.96 3.66 -12.89
C VAL A 64 0.16 3.05 -14.03
N VAL A 65 0.00 1.73 -14.05
CA VAL A 65 -0.73 1.02 -15.12
C VAL A 65 -1.77 0.09 -14.51
N PHE A 66 -3.07 0.37 -14.67
CA PHE A 66 -4.13 -0.51 -14.14
C PHE A 66 -5.37 -0.62 -15.04
N ALA A 67 -6.04 -1.77 -14.94
CA ALA A 67 -7.28 -2.08 -15.62
C ALA A 67 -8.50 -1.58 -14.84
N ILE A 68 -9.44 -0.97 -15.58
CA ILE A 68 -10.69 -0.42 -15.08
C ILE A 68 -11.83 -1.24 -15.68
N HIS A 69 -12.37 -2.17 -14.89
CA HIS A 69 -13.58 -2.90 -15.27
C HIS A 69 -14.80 -2.02 -15.04
N TYR A 70 -15.25 -1.33 -16.09
CA TYR A 70 -16.42 -0.45 -16.01
C TYR A 70 -17.74 -1.23 -16.03
N SER A 71 -17.70 -2.49 -16.48
CA SER A 71 -18.80 -3.46 -16.43
C SER A 71 -18.24 -4.89 -16.32
N GLY A 72 -19.10 -5.84 -15.93
CA GLY A 72 -18.73 -7.24 -15.77
C GLY A 72 -18.55 -7.69 -14.32
N GLY A 73 -18.12 -8.93 -14.11
CA GLY A 73 -17.94 -9.55 -12.78
C GLY A 73 -16.84 -8.92 -11.92
N LEU A 74 -15.88 -8.22 -12.55
CA LEU A 74 -14.84 -7.44 -11.87
C LEU A 74 -15.18 -5.95 -11.69
N GLN A 75 -16.41 -5.52 -12.00
CA GLN A 75 -16.83 -4.13 -11.87
C GLN A 75 -16.88 -3.67 -10.41
N ASN A 76 -16.50 -2.42 -10.16
CA ASN A 76 -16.76 -1.72 -8.91
C ASN A 76 -17.14 -0.24 -9.15
N GLN A 77 -17.60 0.44 -8.09
CA GLN A 77 -18.04 1.83 -8.15
C GLN A 77 -16.91 2.78 -8.57
N THR A 78 -15.69 2.56 -8.06
CA THR A 78 -14.49 3.38 -8.38
C THR A 78 -14.17 3.29 -9.87
N ALA A 79 -14.15 2.08 -10.42
CA ALA A 79 -13.92 1.84 -11.83
C ALA A 79 -14.99 2.50 -12.73
N SER A 80 -16.25 2.43 -12.31
CA SER A 80 -17.38 3.04 -13.03
C SER A 80 -17.28 4.57 -13.07
N ALA A 81 -16.93 5.19 -11.94
CA ALA A 81 -16.78 6.64 -11.81
C ALA A 81 -15.53 7.18 -12.53
N LEU A 82 -14.38 6.49 -12.50
CA LEU A 82 -13.22 6.87 -13.31
C LEU A 82 -13.53 6.80 -14.81
N THR A 83 -14.19 5.73 -15.26
CA THR A 83 -14.63 5.58 -16.67
C THR A 83 -15.52 6.75 -17.11
N THR A 84 -16.44 7.16 -16.24
CA THR A 84 -17.36 8.29 -16.48
C THR A 84 -16.59 9.61 -16.58
N ASN A 85 -15.62 9.85 -15.70
CA ASN A 85 -14.77 11.04 -15.70
C ASN A 85 -13.88 11.15 -16.95
N TYR A 86 -13.46 10.04 -17.53
CA TYR A 86 -12.75 10.00 -18.81
C TYR A 86 -13.67 10.14 -20.04
N GLY A 87 -15.00 10.13 -19.85
CA GLY A 87 -15.97 10.13 -20.95
C GLY A 87 -15.94 8.85 -21.80
N ALA A 88 -15.38 7.76 -21.28
CA ALA A 88 -15.25 6.50 -22.02
C ALA A 88 -16.60 5.75 -22.04
N VAL A 89 -17.17 5.61 -23.24
CA VAL A 89 -18.48 4.97 -23.48
C VAL A 89 -18.36 3.60 -24.15
N SER A 90 -17.15 3.08 -24.30
CA SER A 90 -16.85 1.80 -24.96
C SER A 90 -15.56 1.18 -24.43
N GLN A 91 -15.25 -0.02 -24.91
CA GLN A 91 -14.11 -0.83 -24.50
C GLN A 91 -13.64 -1.77 -25.63
N PRO A 92 -12.35 -2.16 -25.67
CA PRO A 92 -11.28 -1.63 -24.83
C PRO A 92 -10.96 -0.18 -25.22
N ARG A 93 -10.66 0.66 -24.22
CA ARG A 93 -10.13 2.02 -24.44
C ARG A 93 -8.92 2.24 -23.56
N PHE A 94 -7.94 2.95 -24.10
CA PHE A 94 -6.63 3.13 -23.50
C PHE A 94 -6.43 4.61 -23.20
N ILE A 95 -6.41 4.94 -21.92
CA ILE A 95 -6.39 6.30 -21.40
C ILE A 95 -4.99 6.57 -20.87
N LEU A 96 -4.37 7.68 -21.29
CA LEU A 96 -3.10 8.19 -20.76
C LEU A 96 -3.37 9.56 -20.13
N ASN A 97 -3.05 9.74 -18.85
CA ASN A 97 -3.21 11.00 -18.11
C ASN A 97 -4.62 11.60 -18.23
N GLY A 98 -5.65 10.74 -18.25
CA GLY A 98 -7.06 11.12 -18.42
C GLY A 98 -7.52 11.36 -19.87
N VAL A 99 -6.66 11.19 -20.87
CA VAL A 99 -6.96 11.39 -22.30
C VAL A 99 -6.97 10.06 -23.05
N ASP A 100 -8.04 9.80 -23.79
CA ASP A 100 -8.17 8.61 -24.64
C ASP A 100 -7.20 8.64 -25.83
N GLN A 101 -6.41 7.58 -26.00
CA GLN A 101 -5.43 7.47 -27.07
C GLN A 101 -6.04 6.92 -28.38
N ASN A 102 -7.35 6.61 -28.40
CA ASN A 102 -8.11 6.17 -29.57
C ASN A 102 -7.49 4.99 -30.33
N VAL A 103 -6.89 4.05 -29.58
CA VAL A 103 -6.20 2.88 -30.13
C VAL A 103 -7.20 1.90 -30.75
N LEU A 104 -6.90 1.47 -31.97
CA LEU A 104 -7.63 0.44 -32.71
C LEU A 104 -6.77 -0.82 -32.85
N SER A 105 -7.41 -1.95 -33.16
CA SER A 105 -6.73 -3.25 -33.30
C SER A 105 -5.63 -3.28 -34.37
N ASN A 106 -5.70 -2.40 -35.37
CA ASN A 106 -4.72 -2.26 -36.45
C ASN A 106 -3.69 -1.14 -36.21
N THR A 107 -3.69 -0.49 -35.04
CA THR A 107 -2.78 0.63 -34.72
C THR A 107 -1.95 0.40 -33.45
N THR A 108 -2.01 -0.79 -32.84
CA THR A 108 -1.40 -1.09 -31.53
C THR A 108 0.11 -0.80 -31.49
N ALA A 109 0.87 -1.17 -32.53
CA ALA A 109 2.32 -0.92 -32.58
C ALA A 109 2.66 0.57 -32.50
N ALA A 110 2.11 1.41 -33.40
CA ALA A 110 2.34 2.85 -33.39
C ALA A 110 1.78 3.54 -32.11
N ALA A 111 0.68 3.00 -31.55
CA ALA A 111 0.15 3.49 -30.29
C ALA A 111 1.05 3.16 -29.09
N ARG A 112 1.70 1.98 -29.08
CA ARG A 112 2.66 1.56 -28.06
C ARG A 112 3.85 2.53 -28.01
N GLU A 113 4.45 2.78 -29.17
CA GLU A 113 5.56 3.74 -29.34
C GLU A 113 5.13 5.15 -28.89
N SER A 114 4.02 5.67 -29.42
CA SER A 114 3.55 7.03 -29.09
C SER A 114 3.16 7.20 -27.61
N ILE A 115 2.65 6.16 -26.94
CA ILE A 115 2.38 6.21 -25.49
C ILE A 115 3.71 6.20 -24.72
N GLN A 116 4.65 5.34 -25.09
CA GLN A 116 5.96 5.25 -24.42
C GLN A 116 6.76 6.56 -24.56
N GLU A 117 6.72 7.22 -25.72
CA GLU A 117 7.31 8.54 -25.92
C GLU A 117 6.71 9.60 -24.98
N LYS A 118 5.38 9.65 -24.84
CA LYS A 118 4.69 10.59 -23.95
C LYS A 118 5.03 10.31 -22.47
N VAL A 119 5.03 9.04 -22.06
CA VAL A 119 5.42 8.64 -20.70
C VAL A 119 6.88 9.03 -20.39
N ASN A 120 7.78 8.83 -21.35
CA ASN A 120 9.18 9.24 -21.21
C ASN A 120 9.37 10.76 -21.14
N LEU A 121 8.56 11.53 -21.89
CA LEU A 121 8.56 13.00 -21.85
C LEU A 121 8.05 13.50 -20.49
N GLU A 122 6.88 13.03 -20.05
CA GLU A 122 6.31 13.35 -18.74
C GLU A 122 7.30 13.05 -17.61
N ALA A 123 7.93 11.87 -17.61
CA ALA A 123 8.91 11.47 -16.61
C ALA A 123 10.23 12.27 -16.62
N SER A 124 10.43 13.17 -17.60
CA SER A 124 11.55 14.12 -17.62
C SER A 124 11.19 15.49 -17.03
N MET A 125 9.90 15.74 -16.72
CA MET A 125 9.42 17.00 -16.18
C MET A 125 9.53 17.04 -14.65
N SER A 126 9.74 18.25 -14.10
CA SER A 126 9.57 18.50 -12.68
C SER A 126 8.08 18.45 -12.31
N PRO A 127 7.66 17.68 -11.29
CA PRO A 127 6.26 17.59 -10.91
C PRO A 127 5.79 18.86 -10.19
N LEU A 128 4.55 19.30 -10.47
CA LEU A 128 3.88 20.35 -9.70
C LEU A 128 3.70 19.92 -8.23
N ALA A 129 3.30 18.67 -8.02
CA ALA A 129 3.09 18.04 -6.73
C ALA A 129 3.26 16.53 -6.86
N GLN A 130 3.59 15.85 -5.76
CA GLN A 130 3.64 14.39 -5.69
C GLN A 130 3.23 13.89 -4.30
N THR A 131 2.77 12.64 -4.22
CA THR A 131 2.35 11.96 -3.00
C THR A 131 3.31 10.83 -2.64
N GLY A 132 4.00 10.95 -1.51
CA GLY A 132 4.67 9.83 -0.84
C GLY A 132 3.65 8.88 -0.22
N LEU A 133 3.94 7.58 -0.24
CA LEU A 133 3.07 6.49 0.21
C LEU A 133 3.81 5.61 1.22
N ASN A 134 3.06 5.07 2.19
CA ASN A 134 3.52 4.00 3.08
C ASN A 134 2.31 3.13 3.44
N ALA A 135 2.19 1.96 2.80
CA ALA A 135 1.09 1.02 3.01
C ALA A 135 1.47 -0.14 3.94
N THR A 136 0.65 -0.42 4.97
CA THR A 136 0.97 -1.46 5.97
C THR A 136 -0.19 -2.40 6.29
N TYR A 137 0.11 -3.71 6.35
CA TYR A 137 -0.85 -4.77 6.69
C TYR A 137 -0.74 -5.16 8.18
N ARG A 138 -1.64 -4.64 9.04
CA ARG A 138 -1.52 -4.51 10.52
C ARG A 138 -1.94 -5.64 11.51
N ASP A 139 -2.15 -6.90 11.13
CA ASP A 139 -2.77 -7.97 11.98
C ASP A 139 -4.24 -7.70 12.44
N ASP A 140 -4.63 -6.47 12.79
CA ASP A 140 -5.95 -5.95 13.26
C ASP A 140 -7.13 -6.07 12.27
N ASN A 141 -6.98 -6.89 11.25
CA ASN A 141 -7.81 -6.98 10.07
C ASN A 141 -8.00 -5.69 9.25
N MET A 142 -7.09 -4.72 9.33
CA MET A 142 -7.07 -3.53 8.47
C MET A 142 -5.78 -3.41 7.62
N LEU A 143 -5.90 -2.79 6.45
CA LEU A 143 -4.80 -2.32 5.60
C LEU A 143 -4.79 -0.80 5.68
N TYR A 144 -3.66 -0.23 6.15
CA TYR A 144 -3.48 1.20 6.29
C TYR A 144 -2.66 1.76 5.14
N CYS A 145 -2.89 3.03 4.81
CA CYS A 145 -2.04 3.80 3.93
C CYS A 145 -1.82 5.18 4.57
N ASN A 146 -0.57 5.45 4.97
CA ASN A 146 -0.14 6.80 5.33
C ASN A 146 0.36 7.49 4.07
N THR A 147 0.11 8.79 3.96
CA THR A 147 0.38 9.57 2.76
C THR A 147 0.89 10.96 3.14
N ARG A 148 1.85 11.47 2.36
CA ARG A 148 2.26 12.87 2.39
C ARG A 148 2.25 13.42 0.97
N THR A 149 1.41 14.41 0.70
CA THR A 149 1.41 15.11 -0.59
C THR A 149 2.10 16.45 -0.46
N THR A 150 3.11 16.72 -1.28
CA THR A 150 3.82 18.01 -1.31
C THR A 150 3.66 18.68 -2.66
N PHE A 151 3.35 19.98 -2.65
CA PHE A 151 3.40 20.85 -3.81
C PHE A 151 4.79 21.47 -3.89
N PHE A 152 5.51 21.26 -5.00
CA PHE A 152 6.86 21.76 -5.17
C PHE A 152 6.87 23.17 -5.77
N ASP A 153 5.89 23.47 -6.63
CA ASP A 153 5.62 24.81 -7.15
C ASP A 153 4.30 25.37 -6.59
N ALA A 154 4.10 26.68 -6.74
CA ALA A 154 2.84 27.32 -6.36
C ALA A 154 1.70 26.90 -7.31
N ALA A 155 0.52 26.66 -6.75
CA ALA A 155 -0.67 26.19 -7.49
C ALA A 155 -1.92 27.00 -7.12
N ASP A 156 -2.97 26.91 -7.93
CA ASP A 156 -4.28 27.49 -7.62
C ASP A 156 -5.43 26.62 -8.14
N GLY A 157 -6.49 26.50 -7.34
CA GLY A 157 -7.70 25.74 -7.65
C GLY A 157 -7.99 24.62 -6.65
N ALA A 158 -8.92 23.74 -6.98
CA ALA A 158 -9.34 22.63 -6.11
C ALA A 158 -8.55 21.35 -6.43
N TYR A 159 -7.63 20.96 -5.54
CA TYR A 159 -6.81 19.76 -5.67
C TYR A 159 -7.23 18.68 -4.69
N TYR A 160 -7.26 17.44 -5.16
CA TYR A 160 -7.66 16.25 -4.42
C TYR A 160 -6.59 15.15 -4.54
N MET A 161 -6.51 14.26 -3.55
CA MET A 161 -5.66 13.07 -3.58
C MET A 161 -6.53 11.83 -3.40
N GLY A 162 -6.67 11.05 -4.48
CA GLY A 162 -7.27 9.71 -4.45
C GLY A 162 -6.22 8.66 -4.12
N ILE A 163 -6.60 7.67 -3.30
CA ILE A 163 -5.76 6.52 -2.95
C ILE A 163 -6.55 5.25 -3.32
N TYR A 164 -5.92 4.32 -4.03
CA TYR A 164 -6.57 3.20 -4.69
C TYR A 164 -5.90 1.88 -4.37
N LEU A 165 -6.72 0.83 -4.27
CA LEU A 165 -6.26 -0.54 -4.20
C LEU A 165 -6.23 -1.16 -5.59
N VAL A 166 -5.06 -1.54 -6.07
CA VAL A 166 -4.87 -2.30 -7.30
C VAL A 166 -4.39 -3.71 -6.93
N GLU A 167 -4.99 -4.72 -7.54
CA GLU A 167 -4.56 -6.11 -7.37
C GLU A 167 -3.78 -6.56 -8.62
N LYS A 168 -2.49 -6.86 -8.43
CA LYS A 168 -1.52 -7.12 -9.52
C LYS A 168 -1.95 -8.26 -10.43
N GLN A 169 -2.57 -9.30 -9.90
CA GLN A 169 -3.10 -10.40 -10.69
C GLN A 169 -4.43 -10.93 -10.13
N VAL A 170 -5.47 -10.99 -10.96
CA VAL A 170 -6.77 -11.58 -10.62
C VAL A 170 -7.09 -12.72 -11.59
N ILE A 171 -7.37 -13.92 -11.06
CA ILE A 171 -7.90 -15.03 -11.87
C ILE A 171 -9.40 -14.81 -12.05
N HIS A 172 -9.83 -14.56 -13.29
CA HIS A 172 -11.24 -14.43 -13.62
C HIS A 172 -11.51 -14.85 -15.07
N GLN A 173 -12.78 -15.03 -15.41
CA GLN A 173 -13.19 -15.18 -16.80
C GLN A 173 -12.81 -13.95 -17.63
N GLN A 174 -12.39 -14.19 -18.88
CA GLN A 174 -12.30 -13.19 -19.94
C GLN A 174 -12.75 -13.84 -21.26
N ALA A 175 -13.62 -13.15 -22.00
CA ALA A 175 -14.05 -13.59 -23.32
C ALA A 175 -12.85 -13.69 -24.26
N SER A 176 -12.81 -14.76 -25.06
CA SER A 176 -11.68 -15.18 -25.90
C SER A 176 -10.44 -15.75 -25.19
N LEU A 177 -10.39 -15.79 -23.84
CA LEU A 177 -9.33 -16.47 -23.08
C LEU A 177 -9.84 -17.60 -22.15
N GLY A 178 -11.10 -17.55 -21.73
CA GLY A 178 -11.73 -18.54 -20.86
C GLY A 178 -11.75 -18.14 -19.38
N ASN A 179 -12.08 -19.10 -18.51
CA ASN A 179 -12.41 -18.84 -17.09
C ASN A 179 -11.21 -18.56 -16.18
N ASN A 180 -9.99 -18.90 -16.63
CA ASN A 180 -8.77 -18.85 -15.83
C ASN A 180 -7.80 -17.76 -16.34
N ALA A 181 -8.31 -16.69 -16.95
CA ALA A 181 -7.49 -15.60 -17.46
C ALA A 181 -6.87 -14.81 -16.30
N GLN A 182 -5.61 -14.43 -16.45
CA GLN A 182 -4.84 -13.71 -15.42
C GLN A 182 -4.91 -12.21 -15.70
N HIS A 183 -5.93 -11.53 -15.18
CA HIS A 183 -6.10 -10.09 -15.37
C HIS A 183 -5.03 -9.35 -14.58
N LEU A 184 -4.21 -8.53 -15.26
CA LEU A 184 -3.17 -7.72 -14.63
C LEU A 184 -3.72 -6.43 -14.05
N ASN A 185 -3.17 -6.03 -12.90
CA ASN A 185 -3.34 -4.74 -12.22
C ASN A 185 -4.81 -4.28 -12.21
N VAL A 186 -5.71 -5.05 -11.60
CA VAL A 186 -7.14 -4.75 -11.54
C VAL A 186 -7.45 -3.74 -10.44
N LEU A 187 -8.04 -2.60 -10.78
CA LEU A 187 -8.54 -1.65 -9.78
C LEU A 187 -9.67 -2.28 -8.95
N ARG A 188 -9.48 -2.41 -7.64
CA ARG A 188 -10.45 -3.00 -6.70
C ARG A 188 -11.35 -1.96 -6.04
N LEU A 189 -10.77 -0.88 -5.49
CA LEU A 189 -11.51 0.15 -4.73
C LEU A 189 -10.70 1.45 -4.53
N SER A 190 -11.34 2.47 -3.94
CA SER A 190 -10.68 3.65 -3.36
C SER A 190 -10.66 3.55 -1.83
N PHE A 191 -9.52 3.90 -1.22
CA PHE A 191 -9.34 4.00 0.24
C PHE A 191 -10.06 5.22 0.84
N THR A 192 -10.31 6.27 0.06
CA THR A 192 -10.72 7.59 0.58
C THR A 192 -12.24 7.72 0.74
N GLY A 193 -12.98 6.61 0.70
CA GLY A 193 -14.46 6.56 0.77
C GLY A 193 -15.19 7.15 -0.45
N ASN A 194 -14.48 7.72 -1.42
CA ASN A 194 -15.02 8.27 -2.66
C ASN A 194 -13.99 8.12 -3.81
N THR A 195 -14.41 8.23 -5.07
CA THR A 195 -13.53 7.94 -6.21
C THR A 195 -12.39 8.93 -6.43
N PHE A 196 -12.55 10.21 -6.11
CA PHE A 196 -11.58 11.26 -6.50
C PHE A 196 -10.75 11.79 -5.33
N GLY A 197 -10.94 11.27 -4.12
CA GLY A 197 -10.02 11.49 -3.03
C GLY A 197 -10.48 12.47 -1.97
N THR A 198 -9.55 12.79 -1.08
CA THR A 198 -9.71 13.86 -0.09
C THR A 198 -9.28 15.19 -0.70
N LEU A 199 -10.04 16.26 -0.43
CA LEU A 199 -9.64 17.62 -0.81
C LEU A 199 -8.36 18.01 -0.05
N LEU A 200 -7.30 18.33 -0.79
CA LEU A 200 -6.04 18.87 -0.24
C LEU A 200 -6.22 20.36 0.06
N ALA A 201 -6.61 21.13 -0.96
CA ALA A 201 -6.82 22.57 -0.88
C ALA A 201 -7.76 23.05 -1.99
N ASN A 202 -8.37 24.23 -1.78
CA ASN A 202 -9.17 24.93 -2.77
C ASN A 202 -8.82 26.44 -2.76
N GLY A 203 -8.19 26.92 -3.82
CA GLY A 203 -7.60 28.26 -3.92
C GLY A 203 -6.08 28.16 -3.99
N SER A 204 -5.39 29.22 -3.56
CA SER A 204 -3.94 29.33 -3.76
C SER A 204 -3.13 28.49 -2.77
N ILE A 205 -2.13 27.78 -3.29
CA ILE A 205 -1.23 26.87 -2.57
C ILE A 205 0.20 27.35 -2.79
N ALA A 206 0.96 27.53 -1.71
CA ALA A 206 2.36 27.94 -1.80
C ALA A 206 3.28 26.75 -2.14
N ALA A 207 4.36 27.02 -2.88
CA ALA A 207 5.46 26.07 -3.05
C ALA A 207 5.99 25.59 -1.68
N GLY A 208 6.24 24.29 -1.54
CA GLY A 208 6.64 23.64 -0.29
C GLY A 208 5.48 23.30 0.67
N THR A 209 4.22 23.51 0.29
CA THR A 209 3.08 23.10 1.13
C THR A 209 2.91 21.59 1.11
N SER A 210 2.84 20.96 2.29
CA SER A 210 2.59 19.51 2.45
C SER A 210 1.27 19.23 3.18
N PHE A 211 0.64 18.11 2.83
CA PHE A 211 -0.59 17.60 3.44
C PHE A 211 -0.41 16.14 3.82
N ASP A 212 -0.66 15.80 5.09
CA ASP A 212 -0.53 14.46 5.64
C ASP A 212 -1.90 13.83 5.90
N TYR A 213 -2.12 12.59 5.43
CA TYR A 213 -3.33 11.82 5.71
C TYR A 213 -3.03 10.35 5.98
N GLN A 214 -3.88 9.73 6.80
CA GLN A 214 -3.93 8.29 7.04
C GLN A 214 -5.31 7.76 6.63
N PHE A 215 -5.32 6.68 5.87
CA PHE A 215 -6.53 5.93 5.50
C PHE A 215 -6.40 4.49 5.99
N SER A 216 -7.53 3.83 6.20
CA SER A 216 -7.57 2.39 6.40
C SER A 216 -8.83 1.78 5.79
N ILE A 217 -8.69 0.54 5.35
CA ILE A 217 -9.78 -0.31 4.84
C ILE A 217 -9.69 -1.69 5.52
N PRO A 218 -10.80 -2.43 5.64
CA PRO A 218 -10.73 -3.83 6.01
C PRO A 218 -9.82 -4.61 5.07
N LYS A 219 -9.05 -5.55 5.63
CA LYS A 219 -8.49 -6.65 4.87
C LYS A 219 -9.67 -7.52 4.39
N ASP A 220 -10.04 -7.42 3.12
CA ASP A 220 -10.75 -8.54 2.46
C ASP A 220 -9.77 -9.72 2.30
N SER A 221 -10.14 -10.74 1.52
CA SER A 221 -9.29 -11.88 1.18
C SER A 221 -8.11 -11.55 0.23
N TYR A 222 -7.55 -10.34 0.31
CA TYR A 222 -6.39 -9.93 -0.47
C TYR A 222 -5.08 -10.51 0.11
N THR A 223 -4.14 -10.83 -0.78
CA THR A 223 -2.77 -11.21 -0.40
C THR A 223 -1.86 -10.01 -0.60
N PRO A 224 -1.13 -9.49 0.42
CA PRO A 224 -0.36 -8.26 0.30
C PRO A 224 0.68 -8.23 -0.82
N SER A 225 1.37 -9.34 -1.10
CA SER A 225 2.30 -9.43 -2.24
C SER A 225 1.63 -9.24 -3.60
N ASN A 226 0.31 -9.49 -3.69
CA ASN A 226 -0.53 -9.27 -4.87
C ASN A 226 -1.16 -7.85 -4.90
N LEU A 227 -0.85 -6.98 -3.95
CA LEU A 227 -1.39 -5.61 -3.89
C LEU A 227 -0.38 -4.58 -4.40
N GLU A 228 -0.91 -3.50 -4.94
CA GLU A 228 -0.23 -2.25 -5.23
C GLU A 228 -1.15 -1.10 -4.77
N ILE A 229 -0.63 -0.19 -3.95
CA ILE A 229 -1.38 1.01 -3.54
C ILE A 229 -0.99 2.15 -4.45
N VAL A 230 -1.99 2.78 -5.06
CA VAL A 230 -1.78 3.89 -6.01
C VAL A 230 -2.29 5.18 -5.40
N SER A 231 -1.53 6.27 -5.50
CA SER A 231 -2.03 7.63 -5.34
C SER A 231 -2.24 8.29 -6.70
N ILE A 232 -3.27 9.13 -6.80
CA ILE A 232 -3.45 10.05 -7.93
C ILE A 232 -3.83 11.42 -7.39
N ILE A 233 -3.07 12.43 -7.79
CA ILE A 233 -3.41 13.84 -7.55
C ILE A 233 -4.32 14.28 -8.69
N TRP A 234 -5.48 14.80 -8.33
CA TRP A 234 -6.49 15.31 -9.24
C TRP A 234 -6.68 16.81 -9.06
N LYS A 235 -6.83 17.56 -10.15
CA LYS A 235 -7.36 18.92 -10.13
C LYS A 235 -8.81 18.90 -10.60
N LYS A 236 -9.73 19.40 -9.78
CA LYS A 236 -11.15 19.49 -10.17
C LYS A 236 -11.38 20.71 -11.07
N GLU A 237 -11.93 20.47 -12.25
CA GLU A 237 -12.28 21.50 -13.25
C GLU A 237 -13.72 21.24 -13.73
N GLY A 238 -14.64 22.10 -13.28
CA GLY A 238 -16.08 21.86 -13.43
C GLY A 238 -16.51 20.56 -12.74
N GLU A 239 -17.21 19.71 -13.48
CA GLU A 239 -17.63 18.38 -13.01
C GLU A 239 -16.59 17.27 -13.24
N THR A 240 -15.41 17.60 -13.81
CA THR A 240 -14.36 16.62 -14.12
C THR A 240 -13.12 16.78 -13.24
N TYR A 241 -12.40 15.69 -13.05
CA TYR A 241 -11.13 15.61 -12.34
C TYR A 241 -10.03 15.35 -13.36
N LYS A 242 -9.12 16.31 -13.53
CA LYS A 242 -7.96 16.22 -14.41
C LYS A 242 -6.79 15.61 -13.66
N PHE A 243 -6.08 14.70 -14.34
CA PHE A 243 -4.85 14.11 -13.83
C PHE A 243 -3.78 15.19 -13.62
N VAL A 244 -3.02 15.09 -12.52
CA VAL A 244 -1.88 15.97 -12.24
C VAL A 244 -0.59 15.14 -12.16
N ASN A 245 -0.58 14.15 -11.28
CA ASN A 245 0.53 13.22 -11.06
C ASN A 245 0.01 11.96 -10.34
N ALA A 246 0.80 10.89 -10.30
CA ALA A 246 0.51 9.69 -9.53
C ALA A 246 1.76 9.15 -8.83
N ASN A 247 1.57 8.38 -7.77
CA ASN A 247 2.60 7.51 -7.20
C ASN A 247 2.06 6.09 -7.00
N LYS A 248 2.95 5.13 -6.73
CA LYS A 248 2.56 3.78 -6.32
C LYS A 248 3.53 3.19 -5.31
N ASP A 249 2.97 2.39 -4.41
CA ASP A 249 3.65 1.52 -3.48
C ASP A 249 3.33 0.08 -3.90
N SER A 250 4.28 -0.55 -4.59
CA SER A 250 4.18 -1.93 -5.08
C SER A 250 4.62 -2.95 -4.03
N ASP A 251 5.14 -2.54 -2.89
CA ASP A 251 5.75 -3.40 -1.87
C ASP A 251 4.98 -3.28 -0.54
N VAL A 252 3.67 -3.53 -0.60
CA VAL A 252 2.75 -3.47 0.56
C VAL A 252 3.20 -4.45 1.65
N GLU A 253 4.00 -3.95 2.58
CA GLU A 253 4.56 -4.77 3.63
C GLU A 253 3.48 -5.20 4.63
N TYR A 254 3.62 -6.41 5.17
CA TYR A 254 3.05 -6.67 6.49
C TYR A 254 3.71 -5.68 7.46
N GLU A 255 2.92 -5.08 8.36
CA GLU A 255 3.53 -4.30 9.43
C GLU A 255 4.34 -5.27 10.30
N VAL A 256 5.65 -5.30 10.08
CA VAL A 256 6.59 -5.87 11.04
C VAL A 256 6.56 -4.89 12.20
N VAL A 257 5.70 -5.18 13.18
CA VAL A 257 5.53 -4.39 14.38
C VAL A 257 6.84 -4.42 15.19
N ASN A 258 7.74 -3.51 14.83
CA ASN A 258 8.74 -2.96 15.72
C ASN A 258 8.03 -1.87 16.54
N GLY A 259 7.69 -2.18 17.79
CA GLY A 259 7.27 -1.17 18.75
C GLY A 259 5.79 -0.84 18.88
N ILE A 260 4.89 -1.83 18.78
CA ILE A 260 3.83 -1.85 19.80
C ILE A 260 4.52 -2.29 21.09
N GLN A 261 4.71 -1.34 22.01
CA GLN A 261 5.06 -1.67 23.39
C GLN A 261 4.01 -2.65 23.93
N LEU A 262 4.42 -3.90 24.17
CA LEU A 262 3.80 -4.70 25.23
C LEU A 262 4.06 -3.91 26.53
N PRO A 263 3.04 -3.40 27.24
CA PRO A 263 3.26 -2.49 28.36
C PRO A 263 4.13 -3.16 29.44
N GLY A 264 5.34 -2.63 29.64
CA GLY A 264 6.32 -3.17 30.59
C GLY A 264 7.33 -4.19 30.03
N ILE A 265 7.33 -4.48 28.72
CA ILE A 265 8.43 -5.22 28.09
C ILE A 265 9.40 -4.22 27.45
N ASP A 266 10.66 -4.25 27.91
CA ASP A 266 11.74 -3.51 27.27
C ASP A 266 12.11 -4.19 25.94
N GLU A 267 11.91 -3.47 24.85
CA GLU A 267 12.25 -3.93 23.51
C GLU A 267 13.74 -4.23 23.32
N SER A 268 14.63 -3.57 24.07
CA SER A 268 16.07 -3.87 24.06
C SER A 268 16.41 -5.18 24.79
N ALA A 269 15.52 -5.66 25.67
CA ALA A 269 15.64 -6.95 26.34
C ALA A 269 15.12 -8.13 25.49
N PHE A 270 14.45 -7.88 24.35
CA PHE A 270 14.13 -8.94 23.38
C PHE A 270 15.35 -9.24 22.51
N ILE A 271 16.15 -10.20 22.97
CA ILE A 271 17.45 -10.57 22.39
C ILE A 271 17.30 -11.87 21.59
N ILE A 272 17.87 -11.89 20.38
CA ILE A 272 18.07 -13.12 19.60
C ILE A 272 19.56 -13.24 19.29
N SER A 273 20.17 -14.34 19.74
CA SER A 273 21.61 -14.56 19.64
C SER A 273 21.94 -15.96 19.11
N PRO A 274 22.58 -16.09 17.94
CA PRO A 274 22.84 -15.02 16.96
C PRO A 274 21.55 -14.60 16.23
N ASN A 275 21.55 -13.40 15.62
CA ASN A 275 20.50 -12.97 14.69
C ASN A 275 20.73 -13.45 13.24
N MET A 276 21.94 -13.96 12.96
CA MET A 276 22.35 -14.65 11.74
C MET A 276 22.58 -16.13 12.10
N ILE A 277 21.67 -16.99 11.66
CA ILE A 277 21.43 -18.32 12.23
C ILE A 277 21.79 -19.37 11.19
N LYS A 278 22.85 -20.13 11.47
CA LYS A 278 23.24 -21.32 10.70
C LYS A 278 22.44 -22.51 11.16
N ASP A 279 22.65 -22.89 12.43
CA ASP A 279 22.09 -24.10 13.04
C ASP A 279 21.08 -23.81 14.16
N HIS A 280 21.39 -22.86 15.05
CA HIS A 280 20.58 -22.58 16.25
C HIS A 280 20.67 -21.12 16.70
N ALA A 281 19.67 -20.67 17.46
CA ALA A 281 19.65 -19.38 18.13
C ALA A 281 18.90 -19.43 19.46
N ASN A 282 19.37 -18.62 20.41
CA ASN A 282 18.69 -18.37 21.68
C ASN A 282 17.85 -17.11 21.57
N ILE A 283 16.58 -17.19 21.97
CA ILE A 283 15.62 -16.08 22.05
C ILE A 283 15.33 -15.85 23.53
N SER A 284 15.56 -14.64 24.01
CA SER A 284 15.35 -14.27 25.42
C SER A 284 14.58 -12.95 25.50
N PHE A 285 13.67 -12.84 26.45
CA PHE A 285 12.96 -11.59 26.76
C PHE A 285 12.46 -11.61 28.21
N GLU A 286 12.21 -10.43 28.77
CA GLU A 286 11.65 -10.29 30.13
C GLU A 286 10.16 -9.98 30.09
N MET A 287 9.41 -10.64 30.96
CA MET A 287 7.98 -10.44 31.17
C MET A 287 7.75 -9.65 32.47
N PRO A 288 7.06 -8.49 32.45
CA PRO A 288 6.81 -7.70 33.65
C PRO A 288 5.90 -8.40 34.66
N GLU A 289 5.03 -9.30 34.19
CA GLU A 289 4.08 -10.07 34.99
C GLU A 289 3.79 -11.44 34.35
N PHE A 290 3.17 -12.35 35.10
CA PHE A 290 2.71 -13.64 34.58
C PHE A 290 1.65 -13.44 33.49
N THR A 291 1.87 -14.04 32.32
CA THR A 291 0.95 -13.97 31.19
C THR A 291 0.33 -15.36 30.95
N PRO A 292 -1.01 -15.52 31.00
CA PRO A 292 -1.63 -16.83 30.90
C PRO A 292 -1.65 -17.42 29.47
N SER A 293 -1.55 -16.58 28.44
CA SER A 293 -1.56 -17.00 27.04
C SER A 293 -0.71 -16.06 26.18
N ALA A 294 0.31 -16.63 25.56
CA ALA A 294 1.22 -16.00 24.63
C ALA A 294 1.69 -17.04 23.60
N GLN A 295 2.00 -16.60 22.38
CA GLN A 295 2.59 -17.43 21.34
C GLN A 295 3.92 -16.83 20.87
N LEU A 296 4.99 -17.62 20.94
CA LEU A 296 6.27 -17.30 20.30
C LEU A 296 6.41 -18.13 19.04
N SER A 297 6.62 -17.49 17.90
CA SER A 297 6.65 -18.14 16.60
C SER A 297 7.71 -17.55 15.67
N ILE A 298 7.96 -18.26 14.58
CA ILE A 298 8.76 -17.77 13.44
C ILE A 298 7.83 -17.70 12.24
N THR A 299 7.84 -16.57 11.55
CA THR A 299 7.10 -16.34 10.31
C THR A 299 8.05 -16.07 9.15
N ASP A 300 7.66 -16.46 7.93
CA ASP A 300 8.28 -15.97 6.71
C ASP A 300 7.92 -14.50 6.42
N LEU A 301 8.45 -13.94 5.32
CA LEU A 301 8.16 -12.56 4.89
C LEU A 301 6.71 -12.35 4.44
N GLN A 302 5.97 -13.43 4.19
CA GLN A 302 4.54 -13.40 3.87
C GLN A 302 3.68 -13.50 5.14
N GLY A 303 4.30 -13.42 6.33
CA GLY A 303 3.62 -13.47 7.63
C GLY A 303 3.08 -14.84 8.00
N LYS A 304 3.36 -15.89 7.21
CA LYS A 304 2.91 -17.25 7.49
C LYS A 304 3.80 -17.86 8.58
N THR A 305 3.17 -18.38 9.63
CA THR A 305 3.88 -19.14 10.67
C THR A 305 4.52 -20.39 10.09
N VAL A 306 5.85 -20.45 10.17
CA VAL A 306 6.68 -21.59 9.75
C VAL A 306 7.21 -22.40 10.93
N SER A 307 7.19 -21.84 12.15
CA SER A 307 7.48 -22.55 13.39
C SER A 307 6.73 -21.92 14.57
N VAL A 308 6.33 -22.73 15.55
CA VAL A 308 5.85 -22.26 16.86
C VAL A 308 6.83 -22.80 17.91
N LEU A 309 7.45 -21.87 18.66
CA LEU A 309 8.44 -22.15 19.68
C LEU A 309 7.81 -22.24 21.08
N HIS A 310 6.71 -21.52 21.29
CA HIS A 310 5.90 -21.55 22.51
C HIS A 310 4.44 -21.23 22.20
N ASP A 311 3.52 -21.89 22.88
CA ASP A 311 2.09 -21.53 22.89
C ASP A 311 1.52 -21.88 24.28
N GLY A 312 1.22 -20.87 25.08
CA GLY A 312 0.76 -21.06 26.46
C GLY A 312 1.19 -19.93 27.39
N SER A 313 1.31 -20.23 28.68
CA SER A 313 1.65 -19.22 29.68
C SER A 313 3.15 -18.88 29.71
N LEU A 314 3.47 -17.64 30.07
CA LEU A 314 4.82 -17.14 30.32
C LEU A 314 4.93 -16.68 31.77
N GLN A 315 6.06 -16.94 32.41
CA GLN A 315 6.30 -16.54 33.79
C GLN A 315 6.77 -15.09 33.88
N GLN A 316 6.58 -14.43 35.01
CA GLN A 316 7.22 -13.15 35.30
C GLN A 316 8.75 -13.31 35.32
N GLY A 317 9.48 -12.31 34.80
CA GLY A 317 10.94 -12.33 34.68
C GLY A 317 11.42 -12.85 33.32
N THR A 318 12.68 -13.29 33.26
CA THR A 318 13.33 -13.75 32.03
C THR A 318 12.74 -15.07 31.52
N ASN A 319 12.28 -15.09 30.27
CA ASN A 319 11.84 -16.30 29.56
C ASN A 319 12.81 -16.55 28.39
N GLY A 320 13.27 -17.80 28.23
CA GLY A 320 14.25 -18.18 27.22
C GLY A 320 13.79 -19.38 26.39
N PHE A 321 13.98 -19.30 25.08
CA PHE A 321 13.57 -20.31 24.11
C PHE A 321 14.69 -20.57 23.10
N GLU A 322 14.84 -21.82 22.69
CA GLU A 322 15.81 -22.22 21.67
C GLU A 322 15.10 -22.42 20.32
N PHE A 323 15.68 -21.89 19.24
CA PHE A 323 15.30 -22.22 17.88
C PHE A 323 16.41 -23.05 17.23
N TYR A 324 16.05 -24.18 16.65
CA TYR A 324 16.93 -25.01 15.83
C TYR A 324 16.43 -25.03 14.39
N ARG A 325 17.31 -24.70 13.45
CA ARG A 325 16.98 -24.72 12.03
C ARG A 325 16.97 -26.16 11.53
N SER A 326 15.80 -26.63 11.09
CA SER A 326 15.68 -27.87 10.32
C SER A 326 15.99 -27.65 8.83
N GLY A 327 16.32 -28.72 8.10
CA GLY A 327 16.55 -28.67 6.65
C GLY A 327 15.34 -28.23 5.79
N HIS A 328 14.18 -27.99 6.40
CA HIS A 328 12.98 -27.46 5.73
C HIS A 328 12.88 -25.93 5.76
N PHE A 329 13.86 -25.22 6.34
CA PHE A 329 13.94 -23.75 6.31
C PHE A 329 14.98 -23.30 5.26
N PRO A 330 14.53 -22.80 4.09
CA PRO A 330 15.38 -22.10 3.13
C PRO A 330 16.27 -21.03 3.78
N ALA A 331 17.39 -20.72 3.13
CA ALA A 331 18.15 -19.53 3.45
C ALA A 331 17.30 -18.28 3.14
N GLY A 332 17.33 -17.27 4.00
CA GLY A 332 16.52 -16.07 3.82
C GLY A 332 16.26 -15.26 5.10
N LEU A 333 15.47 -14.19 4.93
CA LEU A 333 15.03 -13.33 6.02
C LEU A 333 13.71 -13.87 6.61
N TYR A 334 13.66 -14.01 7.93
CA TYR A 334 12.50 -14.46 8.70
C TYR A 334 12.24 -13.48 9.85
N VAL A 335 11.09 -13.63 10.52
CA VAL A 335 10.71 -12.81 11.67
C VAL A 335 10.36 -13.72 12.85
N VAL A 336 11.01 -13.52 13.99
CA VAL A 336 10.56 -14.05 15.28
C VAL A 336 9.48 -13.13 15.82
N ARG A 337 8.34 -13.69 16.22
CA ARG A 337 7.15 -12.96 16.64
C ARG A 337 6.68 -13.48 18.00
N LEU A 338 6.59 -12.60 19.00
CA LEU A 338 5.90 -12.85 20.27
C LEU A 338 4.55 -12.13 20.24
N LYS A 339 3.46 -12.90 20.41
CA LYS A 339 2.08 -12.39 20.43
C LYS A 339 1.44 -12.63 21.80
N ILE A 340 0.82 -11.60 22.38
CA ILE A 340 0.07 -11.65 23.64
C ILE A 340 -1.26 -10.93 23.40
N GLY A 341 -2.35 -11.69 23.31
CA GLY A 341 -3.65 -11.16 22.88
C GLY A 341 -3.56 -10.48 21.50
N ASN A 342 -3.80 -9.18 21.46
CA ASN A 342 -3.70 -8.35 20.25
C ASN A 342 -2.35 -7.62 20.10
N GLN A 343 -1.44 -7.74 21.07
CA GLN A 343 -0.14 -7.05 21.06
C GLN A 343 0.95 -7.99 20.54
N VAL A 344 1.90 -7.43 19.79
CA VAL A 344 2.94 -8.19 19.09
C VAL A 344 4.28 -7.46 19.19
N ILE A 345 5.34 -8.18 19.56
CA ILE A 345 6.74 -7.77 19.33
C ILE A 345 7.33 -8.66 18.24
N SER A 346 8.05 -8.06 17.30
CA SER A 346 8.75 -8.76 16.21
C SER A 346 10.24 -8.43 16.16
N ARG A 347 11.06 -9.39 15.70
CA ARG A 347 12.49 -9.20 15.42
C ARG A 347 12.89 -9.95 14.15
N LYS A 348 13.62 -9.28 13.26
CA LYS A 348 14.16 -9.88 12.02
C LYS A 348 15.35 -10.80 12.36
N ILE A 349 15.38 -11.97 11.72
CA ILE A 349 16.48 -12.95 11.78
C ILE A 349 16.84 -13.42 10.37
N ILE A 350 18.10 -13.76 10.14
CA ILE A 350 18.61 -14.28 8.86
C ILE A 350 18.94 -15.77 9.06
N LEU A 351 18.47 -16.63 8.18
CA LEU A 351 18.90 -18.03 8.10
C LEU A 351 19.90 -18.17 6.94
N GLU A 352 21.10 -18.70 7.19
CA GLU A 352 22.17 -18.90 6.19
C GLU A 352 22.24 -20.36 5.69
#